data_AF-A0A948U025-F1
#
_entry.id   AF-A0A948U025-F1
#
_cell.length_a   1.000
_cell.length_b   1.000
_cell.length_c   1.000
_cell.angle_alpha   90.00
_cell.angle_beta   90.00
_cell.angle_gamma   90.00
#
_symmetry.space_group_name_H-M   'P 1'
#
loop_
_entity.id
_entity.type
_entity.pdbx_description
1 polymer ?
#
loop_
_entity_poly.entity_id
_entity_poly.type
_entity_poly.pdbx_seq_one_letter_code
_entity_poly.pdbx_strand_id
1 'polypeptide(L)'
;MINVYTLLGRAGCGKGTQAKLLTEHFGLIYIGSGELLRDRVKQNDFTGQKTDQTMKTGVLVPTSLIFMLWINRLEEIKKQADVNL
;
A
#
# COMPACT_ATOMS: atom_id res chain seq x y z
N MET A 1 -3.76 18.31 -12.86
CA MET A 1 -4.35 18.10 -11.51
C MET A 1 -4.19 16.63 -11.18
N ILE A 2 -3.67 16.30 -10.00
CA ILE A 2 -3.48 14.90 -9.57
C ILE A 2 -4.74 14.48 -8.79
N ASN A 3 -5.33 13.36 -9.18
CA ASN A 3 -6.52 12.80 -8.52
C ASN A 3 -6.12 11.60 -7.67
N VAL A 4 -6.51 11.61 -6.40
CA VAL A 4 -6.24 10.52 -5.45
C VAL A 4 -7.57 9.92 -5.01
N TYR A 5 -7.70 8.60 -5.14
CA TYR A 5 -8.90 7.86 -4.76
C TYR A 5 -8.57 6.91 -3.62
N THR A 6 -9.42 6.88 -2.59
CA THR A 6 -9.27 5.96 -1.44
C THR A 6 -10.45 5.00 -1.38
N LEU A 7 -10.17 3.69 -1.33
CA LEU A 7 -11.19 2.65 -1.17
C LEU A 7 -11.26 2.19 0.29
N LEU A 8 -12.42 2.36 0.92
CA LEU A 8 -12.68 1.98 2.31
C LEU A 8 -13.66 0.81 2.38
N GLY A 9 -13.58 0.02 3.46
CA GLY A 9 -14.45 -1.15 3.65
C GLY A 9 -13.83 -2.22 4.56
N ARG A 10 -14.66 -3.10 5.11
CA ARG A 10 -14.23 -4.15 6.07
C ARG A 10 -13.25 -5.15 5.45
N ALA A 11 -12.47 -5.86 6.27
CA ALA A 11 -11.64 -6.97 5.79
C ALA A 11 -12.50 -8.00 5.03
N GLY A 12 -12.00 -8.51 3.90
CA GLY A 12 -12.72 -9.49 3.07
C GLY A 12 -13.82 -8.93 2.15
N CYS A 13 -14.19 -7.66 2.20
CA CYS A 13 -15.29 -7.11 1.38
C CYS A 13 -14.95 -6.90 -0.12
N GLY A 14 -13.82 -7.38 -0.61
CA GLY A 14 -13.46 -7.31 -2.03
C GLY A 14 -12.79 -6.01 -2.51
N LYS A 15 -12.33 -5.12 -1.62
CA LYS A 15 -11.63 -3.86 -2.02
C LYS A 15 -10.49 -4.07 -3.00
N GLY A 16 -9.65 -5.09 -2.77
CA GLY A 16 -8.52 -5.37 -3.65
C GLY A 16 -8.96 -5.80 -5.05
N THR A 17 -10.05 -6.57 -5.15
CA THR A 17 -10.66 -6.94 -6.43
C THR A 17 -11.18 -5.70 -7.16
N GLN A 18 -11.94 -4.84 -6.47
CA GLN A 18 -12.45 -3.60 -7.05
C GLN A 18 -11.34 -2.63 -7.46
N ALA A 19 -10.30 -2.49 -6.65
CA ALA A 19 -9.16 -1.63 -6.96
C ALA A 19 -8.45 -2.07 -8.24
N LYS A 20 -8.25 -3.37 -8.45
CA LYS A 20 -7.66 -3.90 -9.71
C LYS A 20 -8.52 -3.56 -10.91
N LEU A 21 -9.83 -3.79 -10.83
CA LEU A 21 -10.77 -3.46 -11.92
C LEU A 21 -10.76 -1.96 -12.25
N LEU A 22 -10.74 -1.09 -11.25
CA LEU A 22 -10.64 0.36 -11.44
C LEU A 22 -9.31 0.77 -12.07
N THR A 23 -8.20 0.17 -11.63
CA THR A 23 -6.88 0.40 -12.21
C THR A 23 -6.84 0.01 -13.68
N GLU A 24 -7.35 -1.17 -14.05
CA GLU A 24 -7.40 -1.63 -15.44
C GLU A 24 -8.31 -0.74 -16.30
N HIS A 25 -9.48 -0.36 -15.78
CA HIS A 25 -10.46 0.40 -16.56
C HIS A 25 -10.06 1.87 -16.76
N PHE A 26 -9.45 2.51 -15.75
CA PHE A 26 -9.14 3.94 -15.77
C PHE A 26 -7.64 4.25 -15.94
N GLY A 27 -6.78 3.24 -16.06
CA GLY A 27 -5.32 3.42 -16.14
C GLY A 27 -4.71 4.02 -14.87
N LEU A 28 -5.30 3.74 -13.70
CA LEU A 28 -4.86 4.33 -12.42
C LEU A 28 -3.68 3.55 -11.83
N ILE A 29 -2.78 4.26 -11.14
CA ILE A 29 -1.72 3.63 -10.36
C ILE A 29 -2.30 3.11 -9.04
N TYR A 30 -2.14 1.81 -8.78
CA TYR A 30 -2.59 1.18 -7.53
C TYR A 30 -1.52 1.22 -6.44
N ILE A 31 -1.92 1.64 -5.24
CA ILE A 31 -1.12 1.55 -4.01
C ILE A 31 -1.93 0.81 -2.96
N GLY A 32 -1.59 -0.46 -2.70
CA GLY A 32 -2.23 -1.27 -1.69
C GLY A 32 -1.42 -1.36 -0.39
N SER A 33 -1.91 -0.81 0.72
CA SER A 33 -1.20 -0.88 2.01
C SER A 33 -0.89 -2.31 2.44
N GLY A 34 -1.82 -3.24 2.22
CA GLY A 34 -1.60 -4.65 2.55
C GLY A 34 -0.50 -5.30 1.70
N GLU A 35 -0.30 -4.85 0.47
CA GLU A 35 0.75 -5.35 -0.41
C GLU A 35 2.12 -4.81 0.02
N LEU A 36 2.21 -3.49 0.25
CA LEU A 36 3.41 -2.87 0.79
C LEU A 36 3.87 -3.49 2.11
N LEU A 37 2.92 -3.81 3.00
CA LEU A 37 3.22 -4.51 4.24
C LEU A 37 3.74 -5.93 4.01
N ARG A 38 3.13 -6.69 3.10
CA ARG A 38 3.62 -8.04 2.76
C ARG A 38 5.01 -8.00 2.13
N ASP A 39 5.29 -7.01 1.30
CA ASP A 39 6.63 -6.81 0.74
C ASP A 39 7.64 -6.37 1.80
N ARG A 40 7.19 -5.60 2.80
CA ARG A 40 8.01 -5.25 3.95
C ARG A 40 8.36 -6.46 4.81
N VAL A 41 7.44 -7.41 4.97
CA VAL A 41 7.68 -8.69 5.67
C VAL A 41 8.74 -9.52 4.95
N LYS A 42 8.76 -9.54 3.60
CA LYS A 42 9.73 -10.29 2.81
C LYS A 42 11.19 -9.85 3.02
N GLN A 43 11.44 -8.64 3.50
CA GLN A 43 12.81 -8.15 3.78
C GLN A 43 13.50 -8.94 4.90
N ASN A 44 12.73 -9.66 5.73
CA ASN A 44 13.23 -10.58 6.76
C ASN A 44 14.24 -9.98 7.78
N ASP A 45 14.27 -8.66 7.90
CA ASP A 45 15.02 -7.92 8.92
C ASP A 45 14.17 -7.70 10.18
N PHE A 46 14.74 -7.00 11.18
CA PHE A 46 14.07 -6.75 12.46
C PHE A 46 12.65 -6.16 12.30
N THR A 47 12.52 -5.13 11.47
CA THR A 47 11.28 -4.41 11.22
C THR A 47 10.31 -5.24 10.36
N GLY A 48 10.80 -6.09 9.46
CA GLY A 48 9.99 -7.05 8.70
C GLY A 48 9.37 -8.12 9.59
N GLN A 49 10.16 -8.70 10.50
CA GLN A 49 9.68 -9.69 11.46
C GLN A 49 8.65 -9.09 12.44
N LYS A 50 8.88 -7.87 12.93
CA LYS A 50 7.90 -7.15 13.77
C LYS A 50 6.60 -6.85 13.03
N THR A 51 6.70 -6.50 11.74
CA THR A 51 5.52 -6.28 10.88
C THR A 51 4.70 -7.57 10.75
N ASP A 52 5.36 -8.69 10.45
CA ASP A 52 4.72 -10.01 10.30
C ASP A 52 3.99 -10.42 11.59
N GLN A 53 4.67 -10.30 12.74
CA GLN A 53 4.08 -10.59 14.05
C GLN A 53 2.81 -9.75 14.27
N THR A 54 2.88 -8.45 14.01
CA THR A 54 1.74 -7.54 14.20
C THR A 54 0.56 -7.93 13.29
N MET A 55 0.83 -8.19 12.01
CA MET A 55 -0.20 -8.59 11.04
C MET A 55 -0.87 -9.92 11.42
N LYS A 56 -0.10 -10.92 11.89
CA LYS A 56 -0.63 -12.21 12.33
C LYS A 56 -1.54 -12.11 13.55
N THR A 57 -1.30 -11.15 14.44
CA THR A 57 -2.15 -10.90 15.61
C THR A 57 -3.45 -10.14 15.27
N GLY A 58 -3.62 -9.67 14.03
CA GLY A 58 -4.76 -8.86 13.63
C GLY A 58 -4.76 -7.44 14.20
N VAL A 59 -3.67 -7.04 14.88
CA VAL A 59 -3.48 -5.69 15.39
C VAL A 59 -3.08 -4.76 14.24
N LEU A 60 -3.46 -3.49 14.36
CA LEU A 60 -3.08 -2.48 13.39
C LEU A 60 -1.56 -2.26 13.42
N VAL A 61 -0.93 -2.36 12.25
CA VAL A 61 0.48 -2.02 12.09
C VAL A 61 0.67 -0.53 12.39
N PRO A 62 1.77 -0.12 13.07
CA PRO A 62 1.99 1.28 13.40
C PRO A 62 1.81 2.21 12.20
N THR A 63 1.00 3.25 12.39
CA THR A 63 0.65 4.21 11.33
C THR A 63 1.89 4.85 10.70
N SER A 64 2.92 5.15 11.50
CA SER A 64 4.20 5.68 11.00
C SER A 64 4.87 4.77 9.96
N LEU A 65 4.81 3.45 10.14
CA LEU A 65 5.35 2.50 9.17
C LEU A 65 4.56 2.53 7.86
N ILE A 66 3.22 2.62 7.92
CA ILE A 66 2.40 2.69 6.72
C ILE A 66 2.67 3.95 5.91
N PHE A 67 2.83 5.10 6.59
CA PHE A 67 3.12 6.37 5.94
C PHE A 67 4.50 6.36 5.28
N MET A 68 5.51 5.81 5.95
CA MET A 68 6.84 5.64 5.36
C MET A 68 6.78 4.81 4.06
N LEU A 69 6.05 3.69 4.07
CA LEU A 69 5.89 2.84 2.88
C LEU A 69 5.14 3.55 1.75
N TRP A 70 4.11 4.35 2.07
CA TRP A 70 3.40 5.16 1.09
C TRP A 70 4.28 6.24 0.47
N ILE A 71 5.05 6.96 1.28
CA ILE A 71 5.97 8.01 0.79
C ILE A 71 6.99 7.41 -0.16
N ASN A 72 7.65 6.31 0.23
CA ASN A 72 8.61 5.63 -0.63
C ASN A 72 7.99 5.23 -1.98
N ARG A 73 6.77 4.67 -1.95
CA ARG A 73 6.07 4.27 -3.17
C ARG A 73 5.68 5.47 -4.04
N LEU A 74 5.24 6.57 -3.44
CA LEU A 74 4.93 7.79 -4.16
C LEU A 74 6.18 8.40 -4.79
N GLU A 75 7.33 8.37 -4.13
CA GLU A 75 8.60 8.84 -4.70
C GLU A 75 9.06 7.98 -5.89
N GLU A 76 8.88 6.66 -5.84
CA GLU A 76 9.13 5.77 -6.98
C GLU A 76 8.28 6.15 -8.19
N ILE A 77 6.98 6.36 -7.98
CA ILE A 77 6.04 6.78 -9.02
C ILE A 77 6.44 8.15 -9.57
N LYS A 78 6.81 9.08 -8.68
CA LYS A 78 7.29 10.42 -9.04
C LYS A 78 8.45 10.35 -10.04
N LYS A 79 9.45 9.53 -9.72
CA LYS A 79 10.66 9.32 -10.55
C LYS A 79 10.35 8.67 -11.89
N GLN A 80 9.42 7.70 -11.92
CA GLN A 80 9.07 6.98 -13.15
C GLN A 80 8.24 7.81 -14.11
N ALA A 81 7.39 8.70 -13.60
CA ALA A 81 6.46 9.46 -14.41
C ALA A 81 7.00 10.85 -14.83
N ASP A 82 8.16 11.27 -14.32
CA ASP A 82 8.67 12.66 -14.43
C ASP A 82 7.63 13.71 -13.99
N VAL A 83 6.80 13.35 -13.02
CA VAL A 83 5.72 14.19 -12.50
C VAL A 83 6.18 14.80 -11.18
N ASN A 84 5.93 16.10 -10.97
CA ASN A 84 6.05 16.68 -9.63
C ASN A 84 4.82 16.29 -8.78
N LEU A 85 4.93 15.17 -8.05
CA LEU A 85 4.07 14.85 -6.91
C LEU A 85 4.41 15.70 -5.69
#